data_AF-A0A1R0ZFI5-F1
#
_entry.id   AF-A0A1R0ZFI5-F1
#
_cell.length_a   1.000
_cell.length_b   1.000
_cell.length_c   1.000
_cell.angle_alpha   90.00
_cell.angle_beta   90.00
_cell.angle_gamma   90.00
#
_symmetry.space_group_name_H-M   'P 1'
#
loop_
_entity.id
_entity.type
_entity.pdbx_description
1 polymer ?
#
loop_
_entity_poly.entity_id
_entity_poly.type
_entity_poly.pdbx_seq_one_letter_code
_entity_poly.pdbx_strand_id
1 'polypeptide(L)'
;MREEKRVLLNFKEIKTNLIRDRYLYLLLIPFLAWYIIFAYKPMYGLQIAFKDFSVYKGIEASPWVGFEHFESFFKSPYFWRLLKNTVLLSLYQLLFAFPVPIILALLFNELKNGIFKTTVQTFTYLPHFISVVVVAGIVTNFLAPSNGIINILIEMMGGEKQYFLTNPDYFRTIFIGSMDIWKEAGFGTIIYIAALSGVNPALYEAAVIDGANKWKQMWHITLPAIIPTIAIMLVMKVGSMLEVGYEAIILLYQPATYEAADVINTYVYRAGLQDARYDLATAVGLFNAVVGFILVVFANKMSKKLTDTGLW
;
A
#
# COMPACT_ATOMS: atom_id res chain seq x y z
N MET A 1 -36.54 20.33 -19.79
CA MET A 1 -37.06 20.55 -18.43
C MET A 1 -37.46 19.19 -17.86
N ARG A 2 -36.62 18.59 -17.01
CA ARG A 2 -36.95 17.37 -16.25
C ARG A 2 -37.19 17.79 -14.81
N GLU A 3 -38.38 17.52 -14.30
CA GLU A 3 -38.79 17.81 -12.93
C GLU A 3 -37.91 17.06 -11.92
N GLU A 4 -37.24 17.81 -11.07
CA GLU A 4 -36.68 17.32 -9.81
C GLU A 4 -37.84 16.92 -8.88
N LYS A 5 -38.17 15.63 -8.83
CA LYS A 5 -39.00 15.10 -7.74
C LYS A 5 -38.26 15.25 -6.43
N ARG A 6 -38.58 16.30 -5.66
CA ARG A 6 -38.23 16.39 -4.23
C ARG A 6 -38.77 15.16 -3.52
N VAL A 7 -37.87 14.30 -3.05
CA VAL A 7 -38.18 13.20 -2.15
C VAL A 7 -38.62 13.80 -0.82
N LEU A 8 -39.91 14.09 -0.67
CA LEU A 8 -40.50 14.45 0.61
C LEU A 8 -40.48 13.17 1.47
N LEU A 9 -39.58 13.14 2.46
CA LEU A 9 -39.44 12.03 3.40
C LEU A 9 -40.76 11.78 4.14
N ASN A 10 -41.50 10.76 3.71
CA ASN A 10 -42.73 10.33 4.35
C ASN A 10 -42.37 9.51 5.59
N PHE A 11 -42.48 10.11 6.79
CA PHE A 11 -42.17 9.48 8.07
C PHE A 11 -42.89 8.13 8.28
N LYS A 12 -44.10 7.98 7.73
CA LYS A 12 -44.87 6.72 7.82
C LYS A 12 -44.23 5.61 7.01
N GLU A 13 -43.66 5.94 5.86
CA GLU A 13 -42.97 5.02 4.96
C GLU A 13 -41.60 4.61 5.52
N ILE A 14 -40.87 5.54 6.11
CA ILE A 14 -39.59 5.28 6.81
C ILE A 14 -39.82 4.32 7.98
N LYS A 15 -40.86 4.54 8.79
CA LYS A 15 -41.18 3.66 9.92
C LYS A 15 -41.54 2.24 9.45
N THR A 16 -42.31 2.12 8.38
CA THR A 16 -42.64 0.81 7.79
C THR A 16 -41.39 0.10 7.27
N ASN A 17 -40.49 0.81 6.58
CA ASN A 17 -39.23 0.26 6.09
C ASN A 17 -38.28 -0.14 7.23
N LEU A 18 -38.16 0.66 8.29
CA LEU A 18 -37.38 0.33 9.49
C LEU A 18 -37.87 -0.94 10.20
N ILE A 19 -39.19 -1.13 10.29
CA ILE A 19 -39.77 -2.33 10.90
C ILE A 19 -39.55 -3.55 10.00
N ARG A 20 -39.72 -3.39 8.67
CA ARG A 20 -39.46 -4.45 7.68
C ARG A 20 -37.99 -4.90 7.72
N ASP A 21 -37.06 -3.94 7.74
CA ASP A 21 -35.62 -4.18 7.60
C ASP A 21 -34.91 -4.28 8.96
N ARG A 22 -35.67 -4.41 10.07
CA ARG A 22 -35.14 -4.40 11.45
C ARG A 22 -34.00 -5.39 11.70
N TYR A 23 -34.05 -6.57 11.08
CA TYR A 23 -33.01 -7.59 11.23
C TYR A 23 -31.74 -7.23 10.44
N LEU A 24 -31.87 -6.55 9.30
CA LEU A 24 -30.73 -6.01 8.56
C LEU A 24 -30.04 -4.92 9.36
N TYR A 25 -30.81 -4.02 9.98
CA TYR A 25 -30.25 -3.01 10.89
C TYR A 25 -29.56 -3.64 12.10
N LEU A 26 -30.17 -4.68 12.70
CA LEU A 26 -29.58 -5.38 13.84
C LEU A 26 -28.24 -6.06 13.50
N LEU A 27 -28.12 -6.62 12.29
CA LEU A 27 -26.87 -7.17 11.77
C LEU A 27 -25.82 -6.08 11.52
N LEU A 28 -26.24 -4.87 11.16
CA LEU A 28 -25.38 -3.76 10.80
C LEU A 28 -24.82 -2.99 12.03
N ILE A 29 -25.53 -3.01 13.16
CA ILE A 29 -25.13 -2.37 14.42
C ILE A 29 -23.70 -2.74 14.86
N PRO A 30 -23.28 -4.02 14.97
CA PRO A 30 -21.93 -4.35 15.43
C PRO A 30 -20.84 -3.79 14.52
N PHE A 31 -21.06 -3.74 13.20
CA PHE A 31 -20.12 -3.15 12.25
C PHE A 31 -20.02 -1.63 12.44
N LEU A 32 -21.14 -0.92 12.54
CA LEU A 32 -21.12 0.52 12.81
C LEU A 32 -20.50 0.85 14.17
N ALA A 33 -20.83 0.08 15.20
CA ALA A 33 -20.25 0.25 16.53
C ALA A 33 -18.74 0.11 16.49
N TRP A 34 -18.22 -0.89 15.75
CA TRP A 34 -16.78 -1.05 15.54
C TRP A 34 -16.15 0.18 14.88
N TYR A 35 -16.73 0.70 13.79
CA TYR A 35 -16.21 1.91 13.14
C TYR A 35 -16.26 3.14 14.06
N ILE A 36 -17.35 3.34 14.80
CA ILE A 36 -17.48 4.48 15.71
C ILE A 36 -16.42 4.41 16.81
N ILE A 37 -16.22 3.23 17.41
CA ILE A 37 -15.32 3.05 18.56
C ILE A 37 -13.85 3.02 18.14
N PHE A 38 -13.51 2.36 17.03
CA PHE A 38 -12.13 2.09 16.65
C PHE A 38 -11.61 2.93 15.49
N ALA A 39 -12.47 3.52 14.66
CA ALA A 39 -12.04 4.42 13.58
C ALA A 39 -12.32 5.89 13.92
N TYR A 40 -13.57 6.25 14.25
CA TYR A 40 -13.95 7.65 14.46
C TYR A 40 -13.55 8.21 15.83
N LYS A 41 -13.64 7.42 16.92
CA LYS A 41 -13.25 7.91 18.25
C LYS A 41 -11.76 8.30 18.33
N PRO A 42 -10.80 7.55 17.77
CA PRO A 42 -9.40 8.00 17.70
C PRO A 42 -9.20 9.30 16.93
N MET A 43 -10.07 9.64 15.95
CA MET A 43 -9.98 10.91 15.22
C MET A 43 -10.19 12.12 16.13
N TYR A 44 -10.93 11.99 17.24
CA TYR A 44 -10.99 13.03 18.28
C TYR A 44 -9.60 13.37 18.82
N GLY A 45 -8.73 12.36 18.93
CA GLY A 45 -7.34 12.51 19.36
C GLY A 45 -6.46 13.32 18.41
N LEU A 46 -6.86 13.52 17.15
CA LEU A 46 -6.10 14.33 16.19
C LEU A 46 -5.96 15.80 16.64
N GLN A 47 -6.80 16.26 17.57
CA GLN A 47 -6.66 17.57 18.21
C GLN A 47 -5.31 17.74 18.93
N ILE A 48 -4.66 16.64 19.34
CA ILE A 48 -3.32 16.64 19.95
C ILE A 48 -2.29 17.33 19.03
N ALA A 49 -2.45 17.25 17.71
CA ALA A 49 -1.58 17.94 16.75
C ALA A 49 -1.53 19.47 16.91
N PHE A 50 -2.54 20.06 17.56
CA PHE A 50 -2.70 21.51 17.72
C PHE A 50 -2.54 21.97 19.17
N LYS A 51 -2.13 21.08 20.06
CA LYS A 51 -2.02 21.32 21.51
C LYS A 51 -0.61 21.00 22.01
N ASP A 52 -0.17 21.72 23.03
CA ASP A 52 0.98 21.31 23.84
C ASP A 52 0.51 20.24 24.82
N PHE A 53 0.53 18.99 24.32
CA PHE A 53 -0.16 17.88 24.94
C PHE A 53 0.61 17.33 26.14
N SER A 54 -0.06 17.31 27.29
CA SER A 54 0.43 16.62 28.48
C SER A 54 -0.48 15.44 28.81
N VAL A 55 0.12 14.25 28.91
CA VAL A 55 -0.58 13.02 29.32
C VAL A 55 -1.31 13.21 30.66
N TYR A 56 -0.73 13.99 31.58
CA TYR A 56 -1.31 14.26 32.90
C TYR A 56 -2.56 15.15 32.85
N LYS A 57 -2.60 16.13 31.94
CA LYS A 57 -3.74 17.05 31.77
C LYS A 57 -4.83 16.45 30.90
N GLY A 58 -4.48 15.48 30.05
CA GLY A 58 -5.35 14.96 29.02
C GLY A 58 -5.54 15.93 27.86
N ILE A 59 -6.30 15.52 26.85
CA ILE A 59 -6.46 16.27 25.60
C ILE A 59 -7.19 17.60 25.83
N GLU A 60 -8.26 17.60 26.62
CA GLU A 60 -9.13 18.78 26.78
C GLU A 60 -8.43 19.93 27.51
N ALA A 61 -7.76 19.64 28.63
CA ALA A 61 -7.10 20.65 29.46
C ALA A 61 -5.68 21.04 28.97
N SER A 62 -5.16 20.38 27.94
CA SER A 62 -3.89 20.78 27.31
C SER A 62 -4.07 22.08 26.51
N PRO A 63 -3.15 23.05 26.62
CA PRO A 63 -3.27 24.35 25.96
C PRO A 63 -3.16 24.24 24.44
N TRP A 64 -3.91 25.07 23.74
CA TRP A 64 -3.91 25.13 22.28
C TRP A 64 -2.77 25.99 21.78
N VAL A 65 -1.89 25.41 20.96
CA VAL A 65 -0.72 26.07 20.37
C VAL A 65 -0.84 26.27 18.86
N GLY A 66 -1.96 25.85 18.27
CA GLY A 66 -2.21 26.04 16.84
C GLY A 66 -1.26 25.21 15.97
N PHE A 67 -0.53 25.86 15.06
CA PHE A 67 0.30 25.17 14.07
C PHE A 67 1.78 25.02 14.47
N GLU A 68 2.13 25.29 15.73
CA GLU A 68 3.52 25.29 16.20
C GLU A 68 4.27 23.99 15.88
N HIS A 69 3.63 22.84 16.10
CA HIS A 69 4.24 21.52 15.82
C HIS A 69 4.48 21.27 14.33
N PHE A 70 3.61 21.80 13.46
CA PHE A 70 3.79 21.72 12.01
C PHE A 70 4.96 22.59 11.56
N GLU A 71 5.04 23.82 12.07
CA GLU A 71 6.18 24.71 11.77
C GLU A 71 7.50 24.12 12.27
N SER A 72 7.51 23.58 13.48
CA SER A 72 8.66 22.90 14.07
C SER A 72 9.12 21.73 13.21
N PHE A 73 8.18 20.93 12.71
CA PHE A 73 8.49 19.85 11.78
C PHE A 73 9.05 20.36 10.46
N PHE A 74 8.41 21.35 9.82
CA PHE A 74 8.86 21.88 8.52
C PHE A 74 10.23 22.55 8.58
N LYS A 75 10.57 23.17 9.72
CA LYS A 75 11.90 23.78 9.97
C LYS A 75 12.94 22.76 10.43
N SER A 76 12.56 21.50 10.70
CA SER A 76 13.48 20.47 11.17
C SER A 76 14.46 20.02 10.07
N PRO A 77 15.67 19.59 10.44
CA PRO A 77 16.64 19.04 9.47
C PRO A 77 16.16 17.71 8.85
N TYR A 78 15.14 17.07 9.42
CA TYR A 78 14.63 15.78 8.96
C TYR A 78 13.56 15.91 7.87
N PHE A 79 12.84 17.03 7.81
CA PHE A 79 11.64 17.17 6.97
C PHE A 79 11.88 16.76 5.51
N TRP A 80 12.82 17.43 4.84
CA TRP A 80 13.09 17.19 3.42
C TRP A 80 13.59 15.77 3.16
N ARG A 81 14.38 15.22 4.08
CA ARG A 81 14.88 13.85 3.98
C ARG A 81 13.74 12.84 4.08
N LEU A 82 12.89 12.97 5.09
CA LEU A 82 11.76 12.06 5.32
C LEU A 82 10.77 12.14 4.16
N LEU A 83 10.46 13.36 3.69
CA LEU A 83 9.58 13.56 2.54
C LEU A 83 10.18 12.94 1.27
N LYS A 84 11.45 13.21 0.98
CA LYS A 84 12.17 12.65 -0.17
C LYS A 84 12.18 11.12 -0.12
N ASN A 85 12.52 10.52 1.02
CA ASN A 85 12.58 9.07 1.18
C ASN A 85 11.21 8.43 1.04
N THR A 86 10.17 9.04 1.63
CA THR A 86 8.78 8.55 1.51
C THR A 86 8.38 8.53 0.03
N VAL A 87 8.53 9.66 -0.67
CA VAL A 87 8.16 9.78 -2.09
C VAL A 87 9.01 8.86 -2.97
N LEU A 88 10.32 8.78 -2.76
CA LEU A 88 11.20 7.90 -3.54
C LEU A 88 10.84 6.43 -3.33
N LEU A 89 10.61 6.00 -2.09
CA LEU A 89 10.26 4.61 -1.82
C LEU A 89 8.90 4.25 -2.45
N SER A 90 7.91 5.12 -2.32
CA SER A 90 6.63 4.96 -3.00
C SER A 90 6.81 4.88 -4.52
N LEU A 91 7.64 5.75 -5.12
CA LEU A 91 7.92 5.73 -6.56
C LEU A 91 8.61 4.44 -6.99
N TYR A 92 9.59 3.94 -6.23
CA TYR A 92 10.24 2.67 -6.52
C TYR A 92 9.25 1.51 -6.47
N GLN A 93 8.33 1.49 -5.50
CA GLN A 93 7.27 0.49 -5.48
C GLN A 93 6.37 0.56 -6.71
N LEU A 94 6.01 1.77 -7.16
CA LEU A 94 5.17 1.95 -8.33
C LEU A 94 5.86 1.51 -9.62
N LEU A 95 7.15 1.82 -9.75
CA LEU A 95 7.90 1.54 -10.98
C LEU A 95 8.37 0.09 -11.05
N PHE A 96 8.77 -0.50 -9.91
CA PHE A 96 9.41 -1.82 -9.90
C PHE A 96 8.53 -2.91 -9.31
N ALA A 97 7.76 -2.65 -8.26
CA ALA A 97 6.96 -3.69 -7.62
C ALA A 97 5.57 -3.85 -8.24
N PHE A 98 4.88 -2.74 -8.52
CA PHE A 98 3.51 -2.75 -9.06
C PHE A 98 3.37 -3.48 -10.41
N PRO A 99 4.32 -3.37 -11.38
CA PRO A 99 4.21 -4.09 -12.64
C PRO A 99 4.43 -5.60 -12.51
N VAL A 100 5.17 -6.06 -11.50
CA VAL A 100 5.58 -7.47 -11.40
C VAL A 100 4.39 -8.42 -11.28
N PRO A 101 3.38 -8.20 -10.41
CA PRO A 101 2.17 -9.01 -10.39
C PRO A 101 1.45 -9.11 -11.75
N ILE A 102 1.45 -8.02 -12.53
CA ILE A 102 0.80 -7.99 -13.84
C ILE A 102 1.59 -8.86 -14.81
N ILE A 103 2.92 -8.69 -14.85
CA ILE A 103 3.81 -9.48 -15.69
C ILE A 103 3.70 -10.97 -15.34
N LEU A 104 3.75 -11.32 -14.06
CA LEU A 104 3.61 -12.70 -13.59
C LEU A 104 2.23 -13.28 -13.95
N ALA A 105 1.15 -12.51 -13.81
CA ALA A 105 -0.19 -12.97 -14.21
C ALA A 105 -0.28 -13.25 -15.71
N LEU A 106 0.32 -12.40 -16.56
CA LEU A 106 0.39 -12.62 -18.01
C LEU A 106 1.22 -13.88 -18.34
N LEU A 107 2.35 -14.09 -17.66
CA LEU A 107 3.16 -15.29 -17.83
C LEU A 107 2.40 -16.56 -17.40
N PHE A 108 1.69 -16.52 -16.26
CA PHE A 108 0.87 -17.63 -15.79
C PHE A 108 -0.32 -17.92 -16.69
N ASN A 109 -0.84 -16.92 -17.40
CA ASN A 109 -1.91 -17.10 -18.38
C ASN A 109 -1.44 -17.93 -19.59
N GLU A 110 -0.18 -17.80 -20.00
CA GLU A 110 0.38 -18.56 -21.12
C GLU A 110 0.80 -19.99 -20.76
N LEU A 111 0.82 -20.35 -19.47
CA LEU A 111 1.14 -21.72 -19.03
C LEU A 111 -0.01 -22.69 -19.35
N LYS A 112 0.23 -23.60 -20.29
CA LYS A 112 -0.74 -24.62 -20.73
C LYS A 112 -0.77 -25.87 -19.86
N ASN A 113 0.36 -26.26 -19.27
CA ASN A 113 0.45 -27.44 -18.43
C ASN A 113 -0.14 -27.13 -17.04
N GLY A 114 -1.32 -27.67 -16.74
CA GLY A 114 -2.05 -27.40 -15.51
C GLY A 114 -1.29 -27.76 -14.22
N ILE A 115 -0.49 -28.83 -14.23
CA ILE A 115 0.33 -29.22 -13.07
C ILE A 115 1.46 -28.23 -12.88
N PHE A 116 2.20 -27.92 -13.95
CA PHE A 116 3.29 -26.94 -13.89
C PHE A 116 2.80 -25.56 -13.45
N LYS A 117 1.67 -25.10 -14.02
CA LYS A 117 1.03 -23.84 -13.66
C LYS A 117 0.68 -23.78 -12.16
N THR A 118 -0.02 -24.79 -11.65
CA THR A 118 -0.42 -24.85 -10.25
C THR A 118 0.79 -24.88 -9.31
N THR A 119 1.83 -25.65 -9.65
CA THR A 119 3.06 -25.72 -8.85
C THR A 119 3.79 -24.38 -8.79
N VAL A 120 4.02 -23.73 -9.94
CA VAL A 120 4.71 -22.43 -9.98
C VAL A 120 3.90 -21.36 -9.25
N GLN A 121 2.58 -21.33 -9.42
CA GLN A 121 1.71 -20.41 -8.69
C GLN A 121 1.82 -20.63 -7.18
N THR A 122 1.76 -21.88 -6.71
CA THR A 122 1.86 -22.20 -5.28
C THR A 122 3.16 -21.69 -4.67
N PHE A 123 4.31 -21.95 -5.30
CA PHE A 123 5.61 -21.46 -4.82
C PHE A 123 5.72 -19.93 -4.89
N THR A 124 5.10 -19.31 -5.89
CA THR A 124 5.11 -17.86 -6.05
C THR A 124 4.21 -17.16 -5.03
N TYR A 125 3.13 -17.81 -4.57
CA TYR A 125 2.19 -17.25 -3.59
C TYR A 125 2.63 -17.47 -2.14
N LEU A 126 3.39 -18.53 -1.89
CA LEU A 126 3.82 -18.93 -0.54
C LEU A 126 4.48 -17.80 0.28
N PRO A 127 5.39 -16.96 -0.28
CA PRO A 127 6.07 -15.91 0.47
C PRO A 127 5.13 -14.90 1.14
N HIS A 128 3.96 -14.63 0.55
CA HIS A 128 2.99 -13.68 1.10
C HIS A 128 2.53 -14.08 2.50
N PHE A 129 2.41 -15.37 2.77
CA PHE A 129 1.98 -15.90 4.07
C PHE A 129 3.07 -15.88 5.15
N ILE A 130 4.31 -15.56 4.79
CA ILE A 130 5.41 -15.44 5.75
C ILE A 130 5.30 -14.09 6.47
N SER A 131 5.32 -14.09 7.81
CA SER A 131 5.29 -12.84 8.60
C SER A 131 6.41 -11.87 8.19
N VAL A 132 6.11 -10.57 8.17
CA VAL A 132 7.07 -9.50 7.85
C VAL A 132 8.33 -9.59 8.72
N VAL A 133 8.18 -9.92 10.01
CA VAL A 133 9.31 -10.09 10.94
C VAL A 133 10.20 -11.26 10.53
N VAL A 134 9.61 -12.37 10.08
CA VAL A 134 10.37 -13.53 9.61
C VAL A 134 11.09 -13.21 8.31
N VAL A 135 10.45 -12.50 7.38
CA VAL A 135 11.12 -12.04 6.15
C VAL A 135 12.27 -11.10 6.46
N ALA A 136 12.11 -10.15 7.38
CA ALA A 136 13.20 -9.28 7.83
C ALA A 136 14.37 -10.08 8.44
N GLY A 137 14.07 -11.14 9.19
CA GLY A 137 15.07 -12.07 9.71
C GLY A 137 15.80 -12.84 8.59
N ILE A 138 15.08 -13.32 7.56
CA ILE A 138 15.68 -13.98 6.40
C ILE A 138 16.62 -13.02 5.67
N VAL A 139 16.16 -11.80 5.38
CA VAL A 139 16.95 -10.75 4.72
C VAL A 139 18.22 -10.45 5.53
N THR A 140 18.09 -10.27 6.84
CA THR A 140 19.22 -9.99 7.74
C THR A 140 20.24 -11.13 7.74
N ASN A 141 19.79 -12.39 7.81
CA ASN A 141 20.68 -13.55 7.79
C ASN A 141 21.35 -13.74 6.43
N PHE A 142 20.62 -13.55 5.32
CA PHE A 142 21.15 -13.76 3.98
C PHE A 142 22.19 -12.71 3.60
N LEU A 143 22.01 -11.48 4.11
CA LEU A 143 22.89 -10.34 3.86
C LEU A 143 23.95 -10.13 4.94
N ALA A 144 24.06 -11.05 5.91
CA ALA A 144 25.07 -10.96 6.96
C ALA A 144 26.49 -10.92 6.37
N PRO A 145 27.38 -10.04 6.86
CA PRO A 145 28.71 -9.84 6.25
C PRO A 145 29.60 -11.07 6.34
N SER A 146 29.54 -11.84 7.44
CA SER A 146 30.48 -12.94 7.70
C SER A 146 30.01 -14.29 7.14
N ASN A 147 28.72 -14.60 7.28
CA ASN A 147 28.15 -15.93 6.99
C ASN A 147 26.87 -15.87 6.13
N GLY A 148 26.51 -14.69 5.61
CA GLY A 148 25.34 -14.54 4.76
C GLY A 148 25.56 -15.20 3.40
N ILE A 149 24.57 -15.96 2.94
CA ILE A 149 24.65 -16.70 1.67
C ILE A 149 24.98 -15.79 0.48
N ILE A 150 24.49 -14.54 0.48
CA ILE A 150 24.76 -13.58 -0.59
C ILE A 150 26.25 -13.19 -0.59
N ASN A 151 26.84 -12.93 0.58
CA ASN A 151 28.26 -12.60 0.69
C ASN A 151 29.17 -13.79 0.36
N ILE A 152 28.77 -15.01 0.73
CA ILE A 152 29.49 -16.23 0.35
C ILE A 152 29.50 -16.38 -1.18
N LEU A 153 28.36 -16.17 -1.85
CA LEU A 153 28.28 -16.23 -3.31
C LEU A 153 29.13 -15.14 -3.98
N ILE A 154 29.16 -13.92 -3.43
CA ILE A 154 29.99 -12.83 -3.94
C ILE A 154 31.49 -13.18 -3.82
N GLU A 155 31.91 -13.69 -2.67
CA GLU A 155 33.30 -14.13 -2.42
C GLU A 155 33.69 -15.28 -3.37
N MET A 156 32.79 -16.25 -3.58
CA MET A 156 33.01 -17.35 -4.55
C MET A 156 33.18 -16.86 -5.99
N MET A 157 32.55 -15.74 -6.35
CA MET A 157 32.70 -15.11 -7.67
C MET A 157 33.90 -14.14 -7.73
N GLY A 158 34.73 -14.07 -6.69
CA GLY A 158 35.92 -13.23 -6.62
C GLY A 158 35.68 -11.78 -6.17
N GLY A 159 34.49 -11.47 -5.66
CA GLY A 159 34.16 -10.16 -5.09
C GLY A 159 34.48 -10.03 -3.60
N GLU A 160 34.33 -8.83 -3.07
CA GLU A 160 34.55 -8.54 -1.64
C GLU A 160 33.23 -8.58 -0.85
N LYS A 161 33.29 -9.09 0.39
CA LYS A 161 32.15 -9.12 1.32
C LYS A 161 31.65 -7.71 1.60
N GLN A 162 30.33 -7.53 1.54
CA GLN A 162 29.66 -6.25 1.75
C GLN A 162 28.77 -6.30 2.98
N TYR A 163 28.76 -5.18 3.73
CA TYR A 163 27.80 -4.98 4.80
C TYR A 163 26.56 -4.22 4.28
N PHE A 164 25.68 -4.96 3.61
CA PHE A 164 24.54 -4.43 2.88
C PHE A 164 23.61 -3.55 3.73
N LEU A 165 23.21 -4.01 4.91
CA LEU A 165 22.23 -3.29 5.75
C LEU A 165 22.79 -2.02 6.41
N THR A 166 24.11 -1.82 6.40
CA THR A 166 24.72 -0.56 6.86
C THR A 166 24.91 0.46 5.75
N ASN A 167 24.82 0.03 4.48
CA ASN A 167 25.03 0.91 3.34
C ASN A 167 23.67 1.43 2.81
N PRO A 168 23.44 2.76 2.84
CA PRO A 168 22.17 3.38 2.47
C PRO A 168 21.80 3.20 1.00
N ASP A 169 22.77 3.01 0.10
CA ASP A 169 22.52 2.84 -1.33
C ASP A 169 21.75 1.56 -1.65
N TYR A 170 22.00 0.50 -0.87
CA TYR A 170 21.35 -0.79 -1.08
C TYR A 170 19.97 -0.88 -0.43
N PHE A 171 19.65 -0.02 0.55
CA PHE A 171 18.45 -0.17 1.37
C PHE A 171 17.18 -0.25 0.51
N ARG A 172 16.99 0.66 -0.44
CA ARG A 172 15.78 0.69 -1.28
C ARG A 172 15.67 -0.56 -2.15
N THR A 173 16.77 -1.00 -2.76
CA THR A 173 16.78 -2.20 -3.61
C THR A 173 16.49 -3.46 -2.80
N ILE A 174 17.10 -3.60 -1.62
CA ILE A 174 16.84 -4.72 -0.71
C ILE A 174 15.38 -4.71 -0.27
N PHE A 175 14.88 -3.55 0.16
CA PHE A 175 13.52 -3.39 0.63
C PHE A 175 12.51 -3.77 -0.45
N ILE A 176 12.58 -3.15 -1.63
CA ILE A 176 11.65 -3.40 -2.73
C ILE A 176 11.75 -4.85 -3.22
N GLY A 177 12.97 -5.37 -3.37
CA GLY A 177 13.20 -6.73 -3.85
C GLY A 177 12.67 -7.80 -2.91
N SER A 178 12.90 -7.65 -1.60
CA SER A 178 12.49 -8.65 -0.61
C SER A 178 11.05 -8.50 -0.14
N MET A 179 10.63 -7.28 0.21
CA MET A 179 9.35 -7.02 0.88
C MET A 179 8.21 -6.83 -0.12
N ASP A 180 8.44 -6.22 -1.28
CA ASP A 180 7.35 -5.94 -2.22
C ASP A 180 7.33 -6.93 -3.39
N ILE A 181 8.49 -7.31 -3.91
CA ILE A 181 8.56 -8.21 -5.06
C ILE A 181 8.49 -9.66 -4.61
N TRP A 182 9.49 -10.13 -3.86
CA TRP A 182 9.56 -11.55 -3.49
C TRP A 182 8.40 -11.97 -2.58
N LYS A 183 8.09 -11.18 -1.55
CA LYS A 183 7.04 -11.50 -0.59
C LYS A 183 5.63 -11.32 -1.18
N GLU A 184 5.34 -10.21 -1.85
CA GLU A 184 3.96 -9.81 -2.17
C GLU A 184 3.55 -10.04 -3.64
N ALA A 185 4.50 -10.01 -4.59
CA ALA A 185 4.12 -9.92 -6.00
C ALA A 185 3.32 -11.12 -6.50
N GLY A 186 3.64 -12.32 -6.00
CA GLY A 186 2.93 -13.53 -6.38
C GLY A 186 1.47 -13.52 -5.96
N PHE A 187 1.17 -13.17 -4.71
CA PHE A 187 -0.21 -13.05 -4.24
C PHE A 187 -0.97 -11.96 -5.01
N GLY A 188 -0.29 -10.85 -5.33
CA GLY A 188 -0.85 -9.79 -6.18
C GLY A 188 -1.30 -10.25 -7.56
N THR A 189 -0.78 -11.36 -8.10
CA THR A 189 -1.20 -11.89 -9.42
C THR A 189 -2.65 -12.38 -9.43
N ILE A 190 -3.20 -12.78 -8.28
CA ILE A 190 -4.51 -13.45 -8.18
C ILE A 190 -5.61 -12.58 -8.76
N ILE A 191 -5.61 -11.27 -8.47
CA ILE A 191 -6.64 -10.37 -8.96
C ILE A 191 -6.58 -10.21 -10.49
N TYR A 192 -5.37 -10.19 -11.06
CA TYR A 192 -5.16 -10.09 -12.49
C TYR A 192 -5.52 -11.39 -13.21
N ILE A 193 -5.21 -12.55 -12.63
CA ILE A 193 -5.66 -13.85 -13.15
C ILE A 193 -7.18 -13.96 -13.11
N ALA A 194 -7.83 -13.48 -12.04
CA ALA A 194 -9.28 -13.47 -11.95
C ALA A 194 -9.90 -12.61 -13.05
N ALA A 195 -9.34 -11.42 -13.32
CA ALA A 195 -9.76 -10.57 -14.43
C ALA A 195 -9.54 -11.25 -15.80
N LEU A 196 -8.39 -11.89 -16.00
CA LEU A 196 -8.07 -12.63 -17.23
C LEU A 196 -9.01 -13.82 -17.47
N SER A 197 -9.44 -14.48 -16.40
CA SER A 197 -10.38 -15.60 -16.47
C SER A 197 -11.79 -15.18 -16.94
N GLY A 198 -12.11 -13.89 -16.87
CA GLY A 198 -13.35 -13.33 -17.39
C GLY A 198 -13.33 -12.99 -18.89
N VAL A 199 -12.18 -13.10 -19.56
CA VAL A 199 -12.05 -12.75 -20.99
C VAL A 199 -12.63 -13.86 -21.86
N ASN A 200 -13.53 -13.49 -22.79
CA ASN A 200 -14.19 -14.45 -23.69
C ASN A 200 -13.17 -15.20 -24.58
N PRO A 201 -13.09 -16.55 -24.51
CA PRO A 201 -12.21 -17.35 -25.35
C PRO A 201 -12.36 -17.12 -26.86
N ALA A 202 -13.57 -16.77 -27.33
CA ALA A 202 -13.85 -16.54 -28.75
C ALA A 202 -12.99 -15.41 -29.36
N LEU A 203 -12.57 -14.43 -28.56
CA LEU A 203 -11.66 -13.36 -29.01
C LEU A 203 -10.28 -13.92 -29.37
N TYR A 204 -9.79 -14.88 -28.59
CA TYR A 204 -8.50 -15.53 -28.86
C TYR A 204 -8.59 -16.47 -30.06
N GLU A 205 -9.69 -17.21 -30.19
CA GLU A 205 -9.92 -18.11 -31.33
C GLU A 205 -9.99 -17.33 -32.65
N ALA A 206 -10.78 -16.25 -32.69
CA ALA A 206 -10.87 -15.37 -33.85
C ALA A 206 -9.49 -14.79 -34.22
N ALA A 207 -8.72 -14.33 -33.24
CA ALA A 207 -7.38 -13.80 -33.48
C ALA A 207 -6.41 -14.85 -34.05
N VAL A 208 -6.51 -16.12 -33.63
CA VAL A 208 -5.72 -17.21 -34.21
C VAL A 208 -6.09 -17.46 -35.68
N ILE A 209 -7.39 -17.40 -36.02
CA ILE A 209 -7.88 -17.52 -37.40
C ILE A 209 -7.31 -16.40 -38.27
N ASP A 210 -7.23 -15.18 -37.74
CA ASP A 210 -6.63 -14.00 -38.40
C ASP A 210 -5.07 -14.02 -38.43
N GLY A 211 -4.44 -15.11 -37.97
CA GLY A 211 -2.99 -15.26 -37.98
C GLY A 211 -2.26 -14.46 -36.91
N ALA A 212 -2.94 -14.03 -35.83
CA ALA A 212 -2.33 -13.33 -34.72
C ALA A 212 -1.49 -14.29 -33.85
N ASN A 213 -0.20 -13.99 -33.72
CA ASN A 213 0.69 -14.67 -32.79
C ASN A 213 0.39 -14.29 -31.32
N LYS A 214 1.02 -14.98 -30.37
CA LYS A 214 0.80 -14.76 -28.92
C LYS A 214 1.10 -13.33 -28.46
N TRP A 215 2.13 -12.70 -29.02
CA TRP A 215 2.43 -11.30 -28.74
C TRP A 215 1.30 -10.37 -29.18
N LYS A 216 0.76 -10.57 -30.39
CA LYS A 216 -0.39 -9.79 -30.88
C LYS A 216 -1.63 -10.00 -30.00
N GLN A 217 -1.93 -11.24 -29.62
CA GLN A 217 -3.03 -11.55 -28.69
C GLN A 217 -2.84 -10.84 -27.34
N MET A 218 -1.61 -10.87 -26.80
CA MET A 218 -1.31 -10.22 -25.52
C MET A 218 -1.52 -8.70 -25.57
N TRP A 219 -1.01 -8.03 -26.61
CA TRP A 219 -1.08 -6.57 -26.73
C TRP A 219 -2.47 -6.05 -27.13
N HIS A 220 -3.24 -6.81 -27.91
CA HIS A 220 -4.51 -6.32 -28.49
C HIS A 220 -5.76 -6.91 -27.82
N ILE A 221 -5.63 -7.99 -27.05
CA ILE A 221 -6.76 -8.65 -26.37
C ILE A 221 -6.50 -8.71 -24.87
N THR A 222 -5.44 -9.42 -24.46
CA THR A 222 -5.20 -9.74 -23.05
C THR A 222 -4.97 -8.50 -22.19
N LEU A 223 -4.01 -7.66 -22.57
CA LEU A 223 -3.66 -6.47 -21.81
C LEU A 223 -4.81 -5.45 -21.82
N PRO A 224 -5.41 -5.09 -22.98
CA PRO A 224 -6.56 -4.18 -23.01
C PRO A 224 -7.75 -4.64 -22.16
N ALA A 225 -8.02 -5.94 -22.12
CA ALA A 225 -9.14 -6.48 -21.34
C ALA A 225 -8.98 -6.29 -19.82
N ILE A 226 -7.75 -6.23 -19.30
CA ILE A 226 -7.48 -6.07 -17.86
C ILE A 226 -7.06 -4.66 -17.46
N ILE A 227 -6.98 -3.70 -18.40
CA ILE A 227 -6.69 -2.29 -18.11
C ILE A 227 -7.61 -1.73 -17.00
N PRO A 228 -8.94 -1.98 -16.99
CA PRO A 228 -9.80 -1.47 -15.91
C PRO A 228 -9.39 -1.98 -14.53
N THR A 229 -9.00 -3.26 -14.43
CA THR A 229 -8.49 -3.85 -13.19
C THR A 229 -7.16 -3.23 -12.78
N ILE A 230 -6.22 -3.06 -13.73
CA ILE A 230 -4.93 -2.40 -13.48
C ILE A 230 -5.15 -0.97 -13.00
N ALA A 231 -6.07 -0.21 -13.60
CA ALA A 231 -6.37 1.16 -13.22
C ALA A 231 -6.94 1.26 -11.81
N ILE A 232 -7.88 0.38 -11.43
CA ILE A 232 -8.44 0.33 -10.08
C ILE A 232 -7.34 -0.02 -9.06
N MET A 233 -6.54 -1.05 -9.35
CA MET A 233 -5.43 -1.45 -8.47
C MET A 233 -4.36 -0.37 -8.34
N LEU A 234 -4.11 0.38 -9.41
CA LEU A 234 -3.21 1.53 -9.39
C LEU A 234 -3.72 2.63 -8.45
N VAL A 235 -5.01 2.99 -8.52
CA VAL A 235 -5.61 3.98 -7.61
C VAL A 235 -5.53 3.51 -6.16
N MET A 236 -5.84 2.24 -5.89
CA MET A 236 -5.73 1.66 -4.55
C MET A 236 -4.28 1.67 -4.04
N LYS A 237 -3.30 1.36 -4.91
CA LYS A 237 -1.89 1.39 -4.56
C LYS A 237 -1.43 2.83 -4.28
N VAL A 238 -1.81 3.80 -5.11
CA VAL A 238 -1.49 5.22 -4.88
C VAL A 238 -2.09 5.72 -3.58
N GLY A 239 -3.27 5.25 -3.21
CA GLY A 239 -3.89 5.66 -1.96
C GLY A 239 -3.17 5.20 -0.69
N SER A 240 -2.50 4.06 -0.77
CA SER A 240 -1.71 3.48 0.32
C SER A 240 -0.21 3.83 0.25
N MET A 241 0.23 4.58 -0.76
CA MET A 241 1.65 4.82 -1.05
C MET A 241 2.41 5.52 0.08
N LEU A 242 1.76 6.38 0.85
CA LEU A 242 2.40 7.11 1.96
C LEU A 242 2.43 6.31 3.27
N GLU A 243 1.72 5.19 3.32
CA GLU A 243 1.71 4.28 4.46
C GLU A 243 2.70 3.12 4.32
N VAL A 244 3.37 3.09 3.17
CA VAL A 244 4.17 1.98 2.71
C VAL A 244 5.25 1.58 3.70
N GLY A 245 5.21 0.30 4.08
CA GLY A 245 6.40 -0.43 4.47
C GLY A 245 6.95 -0.10 5.85
N TYR A 246 6.31 0.76 6.64
CA TYR A 246 6.89 1.26 7.89
C TYR A 246 7.28 0.11 8.84
N GLU A 247 6.48 -0.96 8.91
CA GLU A 247 6.77 -2.15 9.71
C GLU A 247 8.10 -2.80 9.29
N ALA A 248 8.24 -3.08 7.99
CA ALA A 248 9.45 -3.68 7.43
C ALA A 248 10.66 -2.74 7.49
N ILE A 249 10.47 -1.43 7.31
CA ILE A 249 11.52 -0.43 7.43
C ILE A 249 12.06 -0.41 8.86
N ILE A 250 11.19 -0.37 9.88
CA ILE A 250 11.61 -0.35 11.29
C ILE A 250 12.41 -1.60 11.66
N LEU A 251 12.10 -2.74 11.03
CA LEU A 251 12.80 -3.99 11.26
C LEU A 251 14.17 -4.07 10.58
N LEU A 252 14.35 -3.39 9.43
CA LEU A 252 15.55 -3.51 8.60
C LEU A 252 16.50 -2.32 8.68
N TYR A 253 16.02 -1.13 9.02
CA TYR A 253 16.85 0.07 9.02
C TYR A 253 17.84 0.10 10.19
N GLN A 254 18.93 0.85 10.02
CA GLN A 254 19.91 1.12 11.08
C GLN A 254 20.22 2.62 11.08
N PRO A 255 20.83 3.15 12.16
CA PRO A 255 21.24 4.54 12.20
C PRO A 255 22.08 4.98 10.98
N ALA A 256 22.93 4.09 10.46
CA ALA A 256 23.73 4.33 9.25
C ALA A 256 22.89 4.47 7.96
N THR A 257 21.71 3.85 7.89
CA THR A 257 20.83 3.89 6.72
C THR A 257 19.68 4.86 6.84
N TYR A 258 19.54 5.58 7.96
CA TYR A 258 18.48 6.60 8.16
C TYR A 258 18.47 7.66 7.06
N GLU A 259 19.60 7.92 6.42
CA GLU A 259 19.64 8.86 5.31
C GLU A 259 18.76 8.44 4.12
N ALA A 260 18.61 7.12 3.89
CA ALA A 260 17.87 6.55 2.77
C ALA A 260 16.60 5.79 3.18
N ALA A 261 16.56 5.26 4.41
CA ALA A 261 15.53 4.36 4.91
C ALA A 261 14.42 5.08 5.69
N ASP A 262 14.73 6.18 6.37
CA ASP A 262 13.80 6.83 7.28
C ASP A 262 12.72 7.59 6.49
N VAL A 263 11.45 7.25 6.73
CA VAL A 263 10.25 7.80 6.08
C VAL A 263 9.34 8.47 7.12
N ILE A 264 8.30 9.17 6.66
CA ILE A 264 7.42 9.93 7.56
C ILE A 264 6.81 9.01 8.65
N ASN A 265 6.32 7.83 8.30
CA ASN A 265 5.70 6.93 9.28
C ASN A 265 6.69 6.33 10.28
N THR A 266 7.93 6.06 9.89
CA THR A 266 8.96 5.60 10.84
C THR A 266 9.36 6.73 11.79
N TYR A 267 9.36 7.96 11.32
CA TYR A 267 9.51 9.13 12.18
C TYR A 267 8.34 9.31 13.16
N VAL A 268 7.09 9.17 12.70
CA VAL A 268 5.89 9.23 13.56
C VAL A 268 5.95 8.16 14.65
N TYR A 269 6.34 6.93 14.28
CA TYR A 269 6.55 5.85 15.24
C TYR A 269 7.63 6.19 16.26
N ARG A 270 8.81 6.63 15.81
CA ARG A 270 9.94 6.98 16.69
C ARG A 270 9.58 8.14 17.62
N ALA A 271 9.11 9.26 17.07
CA ALA A 271 8.76 10.44 17.85
C ALA A 271 7.60 10.15 18.82
N GLY A 272 6.55 9.45 18.36
CA GLY A 272 5.33 9.26 19.14
C GLY A 272 5.42 8.14 20.18
N LEU A 273 6.03 7.01 19.84
CA LEU A 273 6.05 5.83 20.69
C LEU A 273 7.39 5.61 21.39
N GLN A 274 8.51 5.97 20.78
CA GLN A 274 9.84 5.81 21.42
C GLN A 274 10.20 7.05 22.24
N ASP A 275 10.03 8.24 21.68
CA ASP A 275 10.39 9.51 22.34
C ASP A 275 9.24 10.12 23.15
N ALA A 276 8.03 9.51 23.12
CA ALA A 276 6.81 9.97 23.79
C ALA A 276 6.38 11.42 23.43
N ARG A 277 6.73 11.90 22.24
CA ARG A 277 6.34 13.21 21.70
C ARG A 277 5.05 13.09 20.90
N TYR A 278 3.95 12.85 21.60
CA TYR A 278 2.64 12.56 21.00
C TYR A 278 2.08 13.71 20.16
N ASP A 279 2.28 14.95 20.61
CA ASP A 279 1.91 16.18 19.91
C ASP A 279 2.56 16.29 18.53
N LEU A 280 3.89 16.22 18.48
CA LEU A 280 4.63 16.27 17.23
C LEU A 280 4.30 15.08 16.33
N ALA A 281 4.25 13.87 16.89
CA ALA A 281 3.95 12.67 16.12
C ALA A 281 2.54 12.73 15.50
N THR A 282 1.55 13.25 16.25
CA THR A 282 0.18 13.43 15.74
C THR A 282 0.15 14.50 14.64
N ALA A 283 0.89 15.61 14.80
CA ALA A 283 0.98 16.64 13.76
C ALA A 283 1.61 16.11 12.46
N VAL A 284 2.72 15.37 12.56
CA VAL A 284 3.39 14.77 11.40
C VAL A 284 2.52 13.67 10.76
N GLY A 285 1.85 12.85 11.57
CA GLY A 285 0.91 11.84 11.10
C GLY A 285 -0.28 12.47 10.37
N LEU A 286 -0.84 13.56 10.90
CA LEU A 286 -1.92 14.30 10.26
C LEU A 286 -1.48 14.93 8.94
N PHE A 287 -0.28 15.51 8.89
CA PHE A 287 0.32 15.98 7.64
C PHE A 287 0.40 14.84 6.60
N ASN A 288 0.90 13.67 6.98
CA ASN A 288 1.00 12.52 6.07
C ASN A 288 -0.38 12.08 5.55
N ALA A 289 -1.38 11.99 6.44
CA ALA A 289 -2.74 11.60 6.09
C ALA A 289 -3.40 12.59 5.10
N VAL A 290 -3.20 13.89 5.30
CA VAL A 290 -3.72 14.93 4.39
C VAL A 290 -3.06 14.83 3.01
N VAL A 291 -1.74 14.68 2.95
CA VAL A 291 -1.03 14.49 1.67
C VAL A 291 -1.51 13.22 0.98
N GLY A 292 -1.69 12.13 1.73
CA GLY A 292 -2.22 10.87 1.22
C GLY A 292 -3.61 11.04 0.63
N PHE A 293 -4.51 11.68 1.35
CA PHE A 293 -5.86 11.97 0.88
C PHE A 293 -5.86 12.78 -0.44
N ILE A 294 -5.00 13.80 -0.56
CA ILE A 294 -4.86 14.59 -1.78
C ILE A 294 -4.38 13.70 -2.94
N LEU A 295 -3.39 12.84 -2.72
CA LEU A 295 -2.89 11.90 -3.74
C LEU A 295 -3.96 10.91 -4.18
N VAL A 296 -4.73 10.33 -3.25
CA VAL A 296 -5.82 9.39 -3.57
C VAL A 296 -6.89 10.08 -4.43
N VAL A 297 -7.33 11.27 -4.02
CA VAL A 297 -8.36 12.03 -4.73
C VAL A 297 -7.88 12.41 -6.14
N PHE A 298 -6.62 12.82 -6.27
CA PHE A 298 -6.00 13.11 -7.56
C PHE A 298 -5.93 11.85 -8.44
N ALA A 299 -5.45 10.73 -7.90
CA ALA A 299 -5.37 9.46 -8.62
C ALA A 299 -6.74 8.95 -9.07
N ASN A 300 -7.76 9.02 -8.22
CA ASN A 300 -9.13 8.61 -8.58
C ASN A 300 -9.70 9.50 -9.70
N LYS A 301 -9.50 10.82 -9.62
CA LYS A 301 -9.92 11.75 -10.69
C LYS A 301 -9.24 11.44 -12.02
N MET A 302 -7.94 11.15 -11.99
CA MET A 302 -7.17 10.79 -13.20
C MET A 302 -7.63 9.46 -13.78
N SER A 303 -7.86 8.44 -12.93
CA SER A 303 -8.33 7.12 -13.37
C SER A 303 -9.69 7.17 -14.05
N LYS A 304 -10.65 7.91 -13.48
CA LYS A 304 -11.96 8.15 -14.09
C LYS A 304 -11.87 8.77 -15.48
N LYS A 305 -10.98 9.74 -15.65
CA LYS A 305 -10.80 10.44 -16.93
C LYS A 305 -10.18 9.56 -18.01
N LEU A 306 -9.37 8.57 -17.62
CA LEU A 306 -8.62 7.72 -18.54
C LEU A 306 -9.30 6.38 -18.84
N THR A 307 -10.15 5.89 -17.93
CA THR A 307 -10.63 4.49 -17.95
C THR A 307 -12.14 4.36 -17.80
N ASP A 308 -12.89 5.47 -17.74
CA ASP A 308 -14.35 5.56 -17.50
C ASP A 308 -14.84 4.77 -16.25
N THR A 309 -13.91 4.33 -15.41
CA THR A 309 -14.11 3.52 -14.22
C THR A 309 -13.35 4.18 -13.08
N GLY A 310 -14.00 4.32 -11.92
CA GLY A 310 -13.42 4.90 -10.71
C GLY A 310 -13.95 4.18 -9.48
N LEU A 311 -13.28 4.36 -8.34
CA LEU A 311 -13.67 3.70 -7.08
C LEU A 311 -15.03 4.20 -6.57
N TRP A 312 -15.30 5.49 -6.76
CA TRP A 312 -16.56 6.19 -6.51
C TRP A 312 -16.66 7.32 -7.52
#